data_AF-A0A2D9J1H7-F1
#
_entry.id   AF-A0A2D9J1H7-F1
#
_cell.length_a   1.000
_cell.length_b   1.000
_cell.length_c   1.000
_cell.angle_alpha   90.00
_cell.angle_beta   90.00
_cell.angle_gamma   90.00
#
_symmetry.space_group_name_H-M   'P 1'
#
loop_
_entity.id
_entity.type
_entity.pdbx_description
1 polymer ?
#
loop_
_entity_poly.entity_id
_entity_poly.type
_entity_poly.pdbx_seq_one_letter_code
_entity_poly.pdbx_strand_id
1 'polypeptide(L)' 'PYYKPSRRKVDLTPDYYLYENEDWLVYPYEIYGLTADELRENKPALFEILKGHIKT' A
#
# COMPACT_ATOMS: atom_id res chain seq x y z
N PRO A 1 3.37 1.43 -11.31
CA PRO A 1 3.57 2.71 -12.04
C PRO A 1 2.53 3.71 -11.56
N TYR A 2 2.88 4.47 -10.53
CA TYR A 2 1.98 5.35 -9.81
C TYR A 2 2.63 6.73 -9.69
N TYR A 3 1.87 7.78 -10.01
CA TYR A 3 2.30 9.17 -9.87
C TYR A 3 1.53 9.84 -8.72
N LYS A 4 2.25 10.63 -7.90
CA LYS A 4 1.71 11.33 -6.72
C LYS A 4 1.99 12.83 -6.80
N PRO A 5 1.11 13.62 -7.44
CA PRO A 5 1.38 15.03 -7.71
C PRO A 5 1.50 15.85 -6.42
N SER A 6 0.70 15.55 -5.39
CA SER A 6 0.74 16.31 -4.12
C SER A 6 2.05 16.11 -3.34
N ARG A 7 2.79 15.04 -3.61
CA ARG A 7 4.04 14.67 -2.93
C ARG A 7 5.29 14.96 -3.76
N ARG A 8 5.13 15.67 -4.88
CA ARG A 8 6.22 16.01 -5.79
C ARG A 8 7.17 17.01 -5.12
N LYS A 9 8.47 16.70 -5.09
CA LYS A 9 9.52 17.56 -4.50
C LYS A 9 10.35 18.33 -5.53
N VAL A 10 10.10 18.08 -6.81
CA VAL A 10 10.78 18.68 -7.96
C VAL A 10 9.73 19.16 -8.95
N ASP A 11 10.06 20.05 -9.88
CA ASP A 11 9.07 20.53 -10.86
C ASP A 11 8.82 19.56 -12.03
N LEU A 12 9.62 18.50 -12.12
CA LEU A 12 9.51 17.48 -13.15
C LEU A 12 8.27 16.59 -12.94
N THR A 13 7.38 16.58 -13.93
CA THR A 13 6.27 15.62 -14.06
C THR A 13 6.67 14.49 -15.01
N PRO A 14 6.40 13.22 -14.68
CA PRO A 14 6.67 12.10 -15.60
C PRO A 14 5.82 12.20 -16.86
N ASP A 15 6.42 11.97 -18.03
CA ASP A 15 5.69 11.94 -19.31
C ASP A 15 4.71 10.76 -19.40
N TYR A 16 4.97 9.67 -18.68
CA TYR A 16 4.13 8.47 -18.66
C TYR A 16 3.99 7.89 -17.25
N TYR A 17 2.76 7.61 -16.85
CA TYR A 17 2.38 6.85 -15.66
C TYR A 17 1.08 6.08 -15.94
N LEU A 18 0.81 4.98 -15.22
CA LEU A 18 -0.42 4.20 -15.43
C LEU A 18 -1.58 4.73 -14.59
N TYR A 19 -1.30 5.13 -13.35
CA TYR A 19 -2.31 5.59 -12.41
C TYR A 19 -1.81 6.77 -11.60
N GLU A 20 -2.69 7.72 -11.33
CA GLU A 20 -2.49 8.76 -10.34
C GLU A 20 -3.24 8.37 -9.07
N ASN A 21 -2.53 8.24 -7.95
CA ASN A 21 -3.15 7.92 -6.67
C ASN A 21 -2.41 8.54 -5.50
N GLU A 22 -3.11 8.72 -4.39
CA GLU A 22 -2.51 9.20 -3.14
C GLU A 22 -2.25 8.06 -2.14
N ASP A 23 -2.80 6.87 -2.41
CA ASP A 23 -2.78 5.70 -1.55
C ASP A 23 -1.37 5.22 -1.23
N TRP A 24 -1.13 4.88 0.03
CA TRP A 24 0.16 4.36 0.47
C TRP A 24 0.47 3.01 -0.19
N LEU A 25 1.66 2.91 -0.78
CA LEU A 25 2.15 1.65 -1.31
C LEU A 25 2.65 0.81 -0.13
N VAL A 26 1.94 -0.25 0.18
CA VAL A 26 2.39 -1.25 1.15
C VAL A 26 3.27 -2.26 0.43
N TYR A 27 4.50 -2.43 0.90
CA TYR A 27 5.40 -3.43 0.33
C TYR A 27 5.13 -4.82 0.94
N PRO A 28 5.26 -5.92 0.15
CA PRO A 28 4.98 -7.27 0.65
C PRO A 28 5.76 -7.67 1.91
N TYR A 29 7.00 -7.19 2.06
CA TYR A 29 7.82 -7.49 3.24
C TYR A 29 7.36 -6.74 4.50
N GLU A 30 6.60 -5.64 4.40
CA GLU A 30 6.04 -4.90 5.56
C GLU A 30 4.88 -5.65 6.23
N ILE A 31 4.45 -6.75 5.60
CA ILE A 31 3.39 -7.64 6.03
C ILE A 31 4.01 -8.95 6.55
N TYR A 32 5.22 -9.28 6.11
CA TYR A 32 5.91 -10.50 6.46
C TYR A 32 6.27 -10.52 7.95
N GLY A 33 5.72 -11.48 8.69
CA GLY A 33 5.95 -11.64 10.13
C GLY A 33 4.87 -11.03 11.03
N LEU A 34 3.86 -10.33 10.47
CA LEU A 34 2.69 -9.94 11.24
C LEU A 34 1.71 -11.11 11.35
N THR A 35 1.22 -11.34 12.57
CA THR A 35 0.11 -12.27 12.82
C THR A 35 -1.21 -11.69 12.29
N ALA A 36 -2.21 -12.55 12.11
CA ALA A 36 -3.54 -12.13 11.69
C ALA A 36 -4.16 -11.11 12.68
N ASP A 37 -3.92 -11.28 13.98
CA ASP A 37 -4.41 -10.37 15.01
C ASP A 37 -3.73 -9.00 14.94
N GLU A 38 -2.40 -8.96 14.79
CA GLU A 38 -1.66 -7.70 14.64
C GLU A 38 -2.09 -6.94 13.38
N LEU A 39 -2.35 -7.65 12.28
CA LEU A 39 -2.89 -7.06 11.06
C LEU A 39 -4.29 -6.49 11.26
N ARG A 40 -5.17 -7.21 11.95
CA ARG A 40 -6.54 -6.77 12.24
C ARG A 40 -6.55 -5.54 13.14
N GLU A 41 -5.68 -5.47 14.14
CA GLU A 41 -5.61 -4.36 15.09
C GLU A 41 -4.92 -3.12 14.49
N ASN A 42 -3.76 -3.29 13.84
CA ASN A 42 -2.93 -2.16 13.42
C ASN A 42 -3.14 -1.75 11.96
N LYS A 43 -3.60 -2.67 11.10
CA LYS A 43 -3.76 -2.44 9.65
C LYS A 43 -5.08 -3.05 9.14
N PRO A 44 -6.25 -2.65 9.67
CA PRO A 44 -7.54 -3.29 9.40
C PRO A 44 -7.92 -3.29 7.90
N ALA A 45 -7.63 -2.21 7.17
CA ALA A 45 -7.90 -2.16 5.73
C ALA A 45 -7.07 -3.20 4.94
N LEU A 46 -5.83 -3.45 5.36
CA LEU A 46 -4.98 -4.47 4.75
C LEU A 46 -5.44 -5.87 5.14
N PHE A 47 -5.86 -6.07 6.39
CA PHE A 47 -6.45 -7.33 6.84
C PHE A 47 -7.68 -7.70 6.00
N GLU A 48 -8.58 -6.75 5.72
CA GLU A 48 -9.78 -7.02 4.91
C GLU A 48 -9.46 -7.50 3.48
N ILE A 49 -8.37 -6.99 2.89
CA ILE A 49 -7.88 -7.42 1.58
C ILE A 49 -7.28 -8.83 1.66
N LEU A 50 -6.55 -9.12 2.74
CA LEU A 50 -5.78 -10.35 2.88
C LEU A 50 -6.52 -11.50 3.58
N LYS A 51 -7.67 -11.27 4.22
CA LYS A 51 -8.36 -12.27 5.05
C LYS A 51 -8.64 -13.60 4.35
N GLY A 52 -8.81 -13.60 3.02
CA GLY A 52 -9.00 -14.82 2.22
C GLY A 52 -7.71 -15.60 1.93
N HIS A 53 -6.55 -15.02 2.21
CA HIS A 53 -5.23 -15.55 1.91
C HIS A 53 -4.38 -15.83 3.16
N ILE A 54 -4.79 -15.33 4.33
CA ILE A 54 -4.13 -15.61 5.62
C ILE A 54 -4.79 -16.83 6.24
N LYS A 55 -4.00 -17.88 6.52
CA LYS A 55 -4.49 -19.04 7.29
C LYS A 55 -4.77 -18.57 8.71
N THR A 56 -6.02 -18.73 9.14
CA THR A 56 -6.45 -18.54 10.53
C THR A 56 -5.81 -19.61 11.41
#